data_AF-A0A958PPJ4-F1
#
_entry.id   AF-A0A958PPJ4-F1
#
_cell.length_a   1.000
_cell.length_b   1.000
_cell.length_c   1.000
_cell.angle_alpha   90.00
_cell.angle_beta   90.00
_cell.angle_gamma   90.00
#
_symmetry.space_group_name_H-M   'P 1'
#
loop_
_entity.id
_entity.type
_entity.pdbx_description
1 polymer ?
#
loop_
_entity_poly.entity_id
_entity_poly.type
_entity_poly.pdbx_seq_one_letter_code
_entity_poly.pdbx_strand_id
1 'polypeptide(L)'
;MMIDGKILWKESLMHGEKLLEEITEATGLPPHLITNELQELIQKKGLSFENISLEDIRNILTEYLQRIILEAKQELQSSGFE
;
A
#
# COMPACT_ATOMS: atom_id res chain seq x y z
N MET A 1 -7.47 12.08 -22.93
CA MET A 1 -7.92 13.25 -23.71
C MET A 1 -7.06 14.43 -23.28
N MET A 2 -6.21 14.97 -24.15
CA MET A 2 -5.36 16.12 -23.83
C MET A 2 -6.12 17.41 -24.16
N ILE A 3 -6.19 18.32 -23.19
CA ILE A 3 -6.47 19.73 -23.43
C ILE A 3 -5.44 20.52 -22.61
N ASP A 4 -4.75 21.44 -23.28
CA ASP A 4 -3.91 22.48 -22.67
C ASP A 4 -2.56 22.10 -22.04
N GLY A 5 -1.80 21.19 -22.67
CA GLY A 5 -0.37 20.97 -22.34
C GLY A 5 -0.08 20.43 -20.94
N LYS A 6 -1.13 20.17 -20.14
CA LYS A 6 -1.07 19.48 -18.86
C LYS A 6 -1.60 18.08 -19.07
N ILE A 7 -0.78 17.08 -18.76
CA ILE A 7 -1.26 15.71 -18.65
C ILE A 7 -2.26 15.72 -17.50
N LEU A 8 -3.56 15.70 -17.84
CA LEU A 8 -4.61 15.37 -16.90
C LEU A 8 -4.44 13.89 -16.59
N TRP A 9 -3.55 13.55 -15.65
CA TRP A 9 -3.72 12.33 -14.87
C TRP A 9 -5.00 12.54 -14.08
N LYS A 10 -6.15 12.30 -14.71
CA LYS A 10 -7.33 11.87 -13.98
C LYS A 10 -6.82 10.63 -13.25
N GLU A 11 -6.58 10.75 -11.94
CA GLU A 11 -6.00 9.72 -11.08
C GLU A 11 -6.39 8.35 -11.63
N SER A 12 -5.42 7.65 -12.20
CA SER A 12 -5.70 6.43 -12.94
C SER A 12 -6.06 5.38 -11.91
N LEU A 13 -7.35 5.30 -11.56
CA LEU A 13 -7.93 4.22 -10.78
C LEU A 13 -7.50 2.93 -11.46
N MET A 14 -6.65 2.16 -10.78
CA MET A 14 -6.27 0.84 -11.22
C MET A 14 -7.24 -0.14 -10.57
N HIS A 15 -7.68 -1.14 -11.32
CA HIS A 15 -8.42 -2.25 -10.74
C HIS A 15 -7.47 -2.93 -9.76
N GLY A 16 -7.90 -3.10 -8.49
CA GLY A 16 -7.02 -3.57 -7.43
C GLY A 16 -6.32 -4.89 -7.73
N GLU A 17 -6.91 -5.76 -8.56
CA GLU A 17 -6.27 -7.01 -9.03
C GLU A 17 -4.96 -6.75 -9.78
N LYS A 18 -4.97 -5.81 -10.74
CA LYS A 18 -3.79 -5.45 -11.51
C LYS A 18 -2.70 -4.84 -10.64
N LEU A 19 -3.11 -4.02 -9.67
CA LEU A 19 -2.20 -3.44 -8.71
C LEU A 19 -1.54 -4.53 -7.84
N LEU A 20 -2.33 -5.50 -7.37
CA LEU A 20 -1.82 -6.61 -6.57
C LEU A 20 -0.75 -7.38 -7.35
N GLU A 21 -1.00 -7.65 -8.63
CA GLU A 21 -0.03 -8.28 -9.52
C GLU A 21 1.26 -7.46 -9.59
N GLU A 22 1.18 -6.15 -9.83
CA GLU A 22 2.35 -5.26 -9.90
C GLU A 22 3.13 -5.22 -8.57
N ILE A 23 2.45 -5.15 -7.42
CA ILE A 23 3.09 -5.16 -6.10
C ILE A 23 3.74 -6.52 -5.82
N THR A 24 3.07 -7.61 -6.16
CA THR A 24 3.58 -8.98 -6.00
C THR A 24 4.84 -9.17 -6.83
N GLU A 25 4.81 -8.78 -8.10
CA GLU A 25 5.96 -8.85 -9.00
C GLU A 25 7.12 -7.99 -8.48
N ALA A 26 6.84 -6.75 -8.05
CA ALA A 26 7.87 -5.83 -7.57
C ALA A 26 8.53 -6.27 -6.24
N THR A 27 7.79 -6.96 -5.36
CA THR A 27 8.28 -7.40 -4.05
C THR A 27 8.85 -8.81 -4.06
N GLY A 28 8.53 -9.63 -5.06
CA GLY A 28 8.87 -11.05 -5.10
C GLY A 28 8.19 -11.88 -4.01
N LEU A 29 7.17 -11.32 -3.35
CA LEU A 29 6.43 -11.98 -2.30
C LEU A 29 5.28 -12.82 -2.88
N PRO A 30 4.91 -13.94 -2.25
CA PRO A 30 3.74 -14.71 -2.67
C PRO A 30 2.45 -13.87 -2.61
N PRO A 31 1.59 -13.90 -3.66
CA PRO A 31 0.40 -13.06 -3.73
C PRO A 31 -0.49 -13.19 -2.50
N HIS A 32 -0.73 -14.42 -2.04
CA HIS A 32 -1.60 -14.71 -0.89
C HIS A 32 -1.13 -14.08 0.43
N LEU A 33 0.18 -13.80 0.59
CA LEU A 33 0.70 -13.10 1.77
C LEU A 33 0.44 -11.60 1.69
N ILE A 34 0.43 -11.03 0.49
CA ILE A 34 0.22 -9.61 0.25
C ILE A 34 -1.27 -9.29 0.25
N THR A 35 -2.10 -10.11 -0.41
CA THR A 35 -3.52 -9.82 -0.63
C THR A 35 -4.28 -9.58 0.67
N ASN A 36 -4.14 -10.49 1.64
CA ASN A 36 -4.88 -10.42 2.89
C ASN A 36 -4.49 -9.16 3.67
N GLU A 37 -3.20 -8.92 3.85
CA GLU A 37 -2.69 -7.76 4.61
C GLU A 37 -3.07 -6.45 3.91
N LEU A 38 -2.84 -6.35 2.60
CA LEU A 38 -3.15 -5.14 1.84
C LEU A 38 -4.66 -4.84 1.85
N GLN A 39 -5.50 -5.87 1.73
CA GLN A 39 -6.95 -5.71 1.80
C GLN A 39 -7.40 -5.18 3.18
N GLU A 40 -6.82 -5.69 4.27
CA GLU A 40 -7.07 -5.16 5.61
C GLU A 40 -6.64 -3.70 5.76
N LEU A 41 -5.46 -3.35 5.25
CA LEU A 41 -4.95 -1.98 5.33
C LEU A 41 -5.82 -0.99 4.56
N ILE A 42 -6.33 -1.39 3.39
CA ILE A 42 -7.25 -0.61 2.56
C ILE A 42 -8.60 -0.43 3.26
N GLN A 43 -9.15 -1.51 3.83
CA GLN A 43 -10.40 -1.45 4.59
C GLN A 43 -10.31 -0.57 5.83
N LYS A 44 -9.18 -0.57 6.54
CA LYS A 44 -8.92 0.31 7.71
C LYS A 44 -8.99 1.80 7.33
N LYS A 45 -8.83 2.15 6.06
CA LYS A 45 -8.97 3.52 5.53
C LYS A 45 -10.36 3.84 4.98
N GLY A 46 -11.30 2.89 5.03
CA GLY A 46 -12.64 3.06 4.45
C GLY A 46 -12.64 3.09 2.92
N LEU A 47 -11.57 2.62 2.29
CA LEU A 47 -11.45 2.53 0.83
C LEU A 47 -11.86 1.14 0.34
N SER A 48 -12.27 1.05 -0.93
CA SER A 48 -12.51 -0.23 -1.59
C SER A 48 -11.37 -0.56 -2.55
N PHE A 49 -11.07 -1.85 -2.65
CA PHE A 49 -10.01 -2.36 -3.53
C PHE A 49 -10.26 -2.05 -5.02
N GLU A 50 -11.53 -1.88 -5.40
CA GLU A 50 -11.95 -1.59 -6.78
C GLU A 50 -11.70 -0.12 -7.19
N ASN A 51 -11.63 0.80 -6.21
CA ASN A 51 -11.58 2.25 -6.46
C ASN A 51 -10.37 2.89 -5.77
N ILE A 52 -9.22 2.22 -5.81
CA ILE A 52 -8.01 2.70 -5.16
C ILE A 52 -7.02 3.29 -6.17
N SER A 53 -6.42 4.43 -5.83
CA SER A 53 -5.36 5.04 -6.63
C SER A 53 -3.97 4.64 -6.14
N LEU A 54 -2.96 4.72 -7.02
CA LEU A 54 -1.54 4.51 -6.65
C LEU A 54 -1.08 5.42 -5.50
N GLU A 55 -1.66 6.62 -5.39
CA GLU A 55 -1.35 7.55 -4.32
C GLU A 55 -1.91 7.07 -2.98
N ASP A 56 -3.16 6.57 -2.96
CA ASP A 56 -3.76 5.97 -1.77
C ASP A 56 -2.93 4.80 -1.25
N ILE A 57 -2.48 3.92 -2.15
CA ILE A 57 -1.66 2.76 -1.80
C ILE A 57 -0.31 3.20 -1.26
N ARG A 58 0.34 4.16 -1.90
CA ARG A 58 1.61 4.71 -1.42
C ARG A 58 1.44 5.25 0.00
N ASN A 59 0.37 5.98 0.27
CA ASN A 59 0.08 6.54 1.58
C ASN A 59 -0.14 5.41 2.61
N ILE A 60 -0.99 4.43 2.28
CA ILE A 60 -1.27 3.26 3.12
C ILE A 60 0.01 2.50 3.48
N LEU A 61 0.84 2.18 2.48
CA LEU A 61 2.07 1.41 2.70
C LEU A 61 3.11 2.21 3.48
N THR A 62 3.17 3.53 3.28
CA THR A 62 4.07 4.41 4.06
C THR A 62 3.68 4.41 5.52
N GLU A 63 2.39 4.57 5.83
CA GLU A 63 1.90 4.50 7.20
C GLU A 63 2.10 3.12 7.83
N TYR A 64 1.87 2.04 7.07
CA TYR A 64 2.15 0.68 7.52
C TYR A 64 3.62 0.51 7.89
N LEU A 65 4.54 0.92 7.01
CA LEU A 65 5.97 0.83 7.27
C LEU A 65 6.39 1.63 8.51
N GLN A 66 5.86 2.84 8.67
CA GLN A 66 6.12 3.65 9.86
C GLN A 66 5.66 2.95 11.13
N ARG A 67 4.48 2.33 11.12
CA ARG A 67 3.96 1.56 12.25
C ARG A 67 4.89 0.39 12.60
N ILE A 68 5.28 -0.41 11.61
CA ILE A 68 6.19 -1.56 11.82
C ILE A 68 7.54 -1.12 12.41
N ILE A 69 8.10 -0.01 11.93
CA ILE A 69 9.37 0.53 12.47
C ILE A 69 9.21 0.94 13.94
N LEU A 70 8.09 1.55 14.30
CA LEU A 70 7.81 1.94 15.68
C LEU A 70 7.60 0.72 16.58
N GLU A 71 6.85 -0.28 16.13
CA GLU A 71 6.64 -1.55 16.83
C GLU A 71 7.97 -2.28 17.06
N ALA A 72 8.78 -2.46 16.01
CA ALA A 72 10.10 -3.09 16.11
C ALA A 72 11.03 -2.34 17.09
N LYS A 73 11.01 -1.00 17.08
CA LYS A 73 11.78 -0.19 18.04
C LYS A 73 11.32 -0.43 19.47
N GLN A 74 10.01 -0.51 19.71
CA GLN A 74 9.45 -0.76 21.04
C GLN A 74 9.79 -2.17 21.53
N GLU A 75 9.74 -3.17 20.65
CA GLU A 75 10.14 -4.55 20.98
C GLU A 75 11.62 -4.64 21.36
N LEU A 76 12.51 -3.96 20.62
CA LEU A 76 13.93 -3.90 20.94
C LEU A 76 14.19 -3.24 22.31
N GLN A 77 13.46 -2.18 22.64
CA GLN A 77 13.57 -1.51 23.94
C GLN A 77 12.99 -2.33 25.09
N SER A 78 11.93 -3.10 24.83
CA SER A 78 11.26 -3.92 25.85
C SER A 78 11.99 -5.24 26.12
N SER A 79 12.75 -5.74 25.15
CA SER A 79 13.47 -7.01 25.24
C SER A 79 14.82 -6.94 25.95
N GLY A 80 15.25 -5.75 26.40
CA GLY A 80 16.45 -5.60 27.22
C GLY A 80 17.72 -6.17 26.57
N PHE A 81 17.94 -5.92 25.28
CA PHE A 81 19.27 -6.11 24.70
C PHE A 81 20.17 -4.95 25.15
N GLU A 82 20.83 -5.13 26.30
CA GLU A 82 22.10 -4.46 26.62
C GLU A 82 23.27 -5.14 25.90
#